data_AF-A0AAW6R5L1-F1
#
_entry.id   AF-A0AAW6R5L1-F1
#
_cell.length_a   1.000
_cell.length_b   1.000
_cell.length_c   1.000
_cell.angle_alpha   90.00
_cell.angle_beta   90.00
_cell.angle_gamma   90.00
#
_symmetry.space_group_name_H-M   'P 1'
#
loop_
_entity.id
_entity.type
_entity.pdbx_description
1 polymer ?
#
loop_
_entity_poly.entity_id
_entity_poly.type
_entity_poly.pdbx_seq_one_letter_code
_entity_poly.pdbx_strand_id
1 'polypeptide(L)'
;MSARLDLPPIARRLNERLLAHSRAGRTDDDTAAMVGDLRSLIVDAVTELENDVIISNDRSRSAAKQSIGTAVPSELAGSRNNPAVPDPRRELMS
;
A
#
# COMPACT_ATOMS: atom_id res chain seq x y z
N MET A 1 -31.26 -1.74 6.44
CA MET A 1 -30.32 -0.94 5.63
C MET A 1 -29.11 -1.81 5.38
N SER A 2 -28.90 -2.28 4.15
CA SER A 2 -27.69 -3.03 3.79
C SER A 2 -26.48 -2.10 3.90
N ALA A 3 -25.42 -2.56 4.57
CA ALA A 3 -24.16 -1.84 4.61
C ALA A 3 -23.63 -1.71 3.17
N ARG A 4 -23.21 -0.50 2.77
CA ARG A 4 -22.48 -0.27 1.52
C ARG A 4 -21.09 -0.87 1.64
N LEU A 5 -21.00 -2.19 1.40
CA LEU A 5 -19.75 -2.96 1.43
C LEU A 5 -18.81 -2.59 0.25
N ASP A 6 -19.35 -1.90 -0.74
CA ASP A 6 -18.66 -1.31 -1.89
C ASP A 6 -17.78 -0.11 -1.52
N LEU A 7 -18.03 0.55 -0.39
CA LEU A 7 -17.24 1.70 0.05
C LEU A 7 -16.00 1.29 0.85
N PRO A 8 -14.88 2.02 0.70
CA PRO A 8 -13.71 1.82 1.55
C PRO A 8 -14.01 2.19 3.01
N PRO A 9 -13.20 1.70 3.97
CA PRO A 9 -13.55 1.73 5.40
C PRO A 9 -13.94 3.10 5.99
N ILE A 10 -13.23 4.17 5.64
CA ILE A 10 -13.51 5.53 6.13
C ILE A 10 -14.78 6.07 5.45
N ALA A 11 -14.88 5.97 4.12
CA ALA A 11 -16.06 6.41 3.38
C ALA A 11 -17.34 5.70 3.85
N ARG A 12 -17.25 4.39 4.15
CA ARG A 12 -18.36 3.60 4.70
C ARG A 12 -18.83 4.14 6.05
N ARG A 13 -17.91 4.35 7.00
CA ARG A 13 -18.21 4.91 8.33
C ARG A 13 -18.82 6.31 8.24
N LEU A 14 -18.32 7.12 7.30
CA LEU A 14 -18.86 8.46 7.07
C LEU A 14 -20.30 8.39 6.55
N ASN A 15 -20.58 7.56 5.54
CA ASN A 15 -21.92 7.36 5.00
C ASN A 15 -22.92 6.88 6.06
N GLU A 16 -22.51 5.94 6.92
CA GLU A 16 -23.33 5.47 8.06
C GLU A 16 -23.66 6.61 9.03
N ARG A 17 -22.67 7.43 9.40
CA ARG A 17 -22.88 8.59 10.26
C ARG A 17 -23.83 9.60 9.61
N LEU A 18 -23.61 9.96 8.35
CA LEU A 18 -24.46 10.93 7.65
C LEU A 18 -25.93 10.45 7.54
N LEU A 19 -26.14 9.16 7.26
CA LEU A 19 -27.48 8.55 7.25
C LEU A 19 -28.16 8.54 8.62
N ALA A 20 -27.40 8.34 9.70
CA ALA A 20 -27.94 8.41 11.05
C ALA A 20 -28.41 9.82 11.40
N HIS A 21 -27.66 10.85 10.98
CA HIS A 21 -28.01 12.26 11.25
C HIS A 21 -29.15 12.75 10.37
N SER A 22 -29.26 12.29 9.12
CA SER A 22 -30.36 12.68 8.23
C SER A 22 -31.73 12.18 8.71
N ARG A 23 -31.78 11.15 9.57
CA ARG A 23 -33.02 10.66 10.18
C ARG A 23 -33.50 11.49 11.39
N ALA A 24 -32.68 12.40 11.90
CA ALA A 24 -32.95 13.10 13.15
C ALA A 24 -33.77 14.40 12.99
N GLY A 25 -33.98 14.89 11.76
CA GLY A 25 -34.67 16.15 11.48
C GLY A 25 -35.81 16.00 10.48
N ARG A 26 -36.91 16.73 10.71
CA ARG A 26 -37.96 16.95 9.70
C ARG A 26 -37.48 18.08 8.79
N THR A 27 -36.91 17.73 7.65
CA THR A 27 -36.62 18.64 6.54
C THR A 27 -37.71 18.50 5.48
N ASP A 28 -38.00 19.57 4.76
CA ASP A 28 -38.83 19.51 3.55
C ASP A 28 -38.14 18.66 2.45
N ASP A 29 -38.92 18.23 1.47
CA ASP A 29 -38.45 17.28 0.44
C ASP A 29 -37.31 17.85 -0.43
N ASP A 30 -37.35 19.15 -0.73
CA ASP A 30 -36.31 19.83 -1.52
C ASP A 30 -34.99 19.90 -0.75
N THR A 31 -35.04 20.30 0.52
CA THR A 31 -33.88 20.29 1.40
C THR A 31 -33.35 18.87 1.61
N ALA A 32 -34.22 17.88 1.75
CA ALA A 32 -33.82 16.48 1.90
C ALA A 32 -33.09 15.96 0.65
N ALA A 33 -33.55 16.34 -0.55
CA ALA A 33 -32.88 16.02 -1.81
C ALA A 33 -31.49 16.65 -1.89
N MET A 34 -31.38 17.96 -1.61
CA MET A 34 -30.08 18.67 -1.60
C MET A 34 -29.09 18.08 -0.60
N VAL A 35 -29.56 17.70 0.60
CA VAL A 35 -28.72 17.02 1.61
C VAL A 35 -28.31 15.63 1.14
N GLY A 36 -29.18 14.91 0.42
CA GLY A 36 -28.87 13.64 -0.21
C GLY A 36 -27.77 13.74 -1.27
N ASP A 37 -27.83 14.77 -2.12
CA ASP A 37 -26.83 15.04 -3.14
C ASP A 37 -25.49 15.44 -2.52
N LEU A 38 -25.51 16.35 -1.53
CA LEU A 38 -24.32 16.75 -0.80
C LEU A 38 -23.66 15.57 -0.09
N ARG A 39 -24.45 14.70 0.55
CA ARG A 39 -23.94 13.46 1.15
C ARG A 39 -23.24 12.59 0.11
N SER A 40 -23.81 12.45 -1.07
CA SER A 40 -23.23 11.62 -2.14
C SER A 40 -21.88 12.19 -2.58
N LEU A 41 -21.81 13.50 -2.85
CA LEU A 41 -20.57 14.20 -3.19
C LEU A 41 -19.48 14.02 -2.13
N ILE A 42 -19.83 14.13 -0.84
CA ILE A 42 -18.88 13.97 0.26
C ILE A 42 -18.37 12.52 0.34
N VAL A 43 -19.24 11.53 0.19
CA VAL A 43 -18.85 10.11 0.26
C VAL A 43 -17.95 9.74 -0.92
N ASP A 44 -18.22 10.27 -2.11
CA ASP A 44 -17.41 10.03 -3.31
C ASP A 44 -16.03 10.66 -3.16
N ALA A 45 -15.95 11.94 -2.74
CA ALA A 45 -14.68 12.62 -2.52
C ALA A 45 -13.80 11.93 -1.45
N VAL A 46 -14.41 11.44 -0.37
CA VAL A 46 -13.68 10.71 0.68
C VAL A 46 -13.25 9.32 0.20
N THR A 47 -14.02 8.69 -0.68
CA THR A 47 -13.66 7.41 -1.31
C THR A 47 -12.41 7.57 -2.18
N GLU A 48 -12.37 8.61 -3.02
CA GLU A 48 -11.20 8.92 -3.85
C GLU A 48 -9.97 9.19 -2.98
N LEU A 49 -10.10 10.03 -1.95
CA LEU A 49 -9.01 10.34 -1.04
C LEU A 49 -8.49 9.10 -0.28
N GLU A 50 -9.38 8.24 0.22
CA GLU A 50 -8.99 7.02 0.92
C GLU A 50 -8.26 6.06 -0.01
N ASN A 51 -8.71 5.92 -1.26
CA ASN A 51 -8.03 5.12 -2.27
C ASN A 51 -6.62 5.65 -2.58
N ASP A 52 -6.46 6.96 -2.73
CA ASP A 52 -5.15 7.59 -2.96
C ASP A 52 -4.17 7.35 -1.79
N VAL A 53 -4.67 7.42 -0.56
CA VAL A 53 -3.88 7.11 0.64
C VAL A 53 -3.46 5.64 0.67
N ILE A 54 -4.37 4.71 0.32
CA ILE A 54 -4.05 3.27 0.26
C ILE A 54 -2.96 3.01 -0.78
N ILE A 55 -3.09 3.57 -1.98
CA ILE A 55 -2.13 3.39 -3.08
C ILE A 55 -0.77 4.00 -2.74
N SER A 56 -0.74 5.21 -2.17
CA SER A 56 0.51 5.88 -1.80
C SER A 56 1.25 5.15 -0.68
N ASN A 57 0.52 4.61 0.31
CA ASN A 57 1.11 3.82 1.39
C ASN A 57 1.62 2.46 0.90
N ASP A 58 0.90 1.80 -0.03
CA ASP A 58 1.37 0.55 -0.65
C ASP A 58 2.67 0.77 -1.45
N ARG A 59 2.73 1.85 -2.26
CA ARG A 59 3.95 2.23 -3.00
C ARG A 59 5.14 2.45 -2.05
N SER A 60 4.92 3.15 -0.94
CA SER A 60 5.96 3.43 0.05
C SER A 60 6.47 2.15 0.73
N ARG A 61 5.57 1.23 1.09
CA ARG A 61 5.94 -0.07 1.68
C ARG A 61 6.62 -0.99 0.68
N SER A 62 6.22 -0.96 -0.58
CA SER A 62 6.87 -1.72 -1.66
C SER A 62 8.29 -1.23 -1.93
N ALA A 63 8.52 0.09 -1.93
CA ALA A 63 9.86 0.67 -2.01
C ALA A 63 10.74 0.29 -0.80
N ALA A 64 10.17 0.29 0.41
CA ALA A 64 10.89 -0.16 1.62
C ALA A 64 11.30 -1.64 1.56
N LYS A 65 10.45 -2.51 0.99
CA LYS A 65 10.78 -3.93 0.77
C LYS A 65 11.90 -4.13 -0.27
N GLN A 66 11.93 -3.32 -1.33
CA GLN A 66 13.00 -3.37 -2.34
C GLN A 66 14.35 -2.86 -1.80
N SER A 67 14.33 -1.85 -0.92
CA SER A 67 15.53 -1.32 -0.27
C SER A 67 16.26 -2.36 0.60
N ILE A 68 15.51 -3.28 1.23
CA ILE A 68 16.09 -4.35 2.06
C ILE A 68 16.60 -5.53 1.21
N GLY A 69 16.17 -5.66 -0.05
CA GLY A 69 16.52 -6.77 -0.94
C GLY A 69 17.84 -6.65 -1.72
N THR A 70 18.60 -5.56 -1.57
CA THR A 70 19.82 -5.30 -2.38
C THR A 70 21.13 -5.28 -1.57
N ALA A 71 21.12 -5.70 -0.31
CA ALA A 71 22.36 -5.97 0.41
C ALA A 71 22.84 -7.40 0.08
N VAL A 72 23.40 -7.57 -1.12
CA VAL A 72 24.34 -8.68 -1.37
C VAL A 72 25.45 -8.53 -0.31
N PRO A 73 25.73 -9.53 0.54
CA PRO A 73 26.92 -9.47 1.37
C PRO A 73 28.12 -9.52 0.42
N SER A 74 28.73 -8.37 0.14
CA SER A 74 30.09 -8.32 -0.35
C SER A 74 30.97 -8.95 0.73
N GLU A 75 31.27 -10.23 0.56
CA GLU A 75 32.31 -10.93 1.29
C GLU A 75 33.62 -10.18 1.10
N LEU A 76 33.98 -9.41 2.12
CA LEU A 76 35.32 -8.87 2.32
C LEU A 76 35.93 -9.62 3.51
N ALA A 77 36.51 -10.76 3.20
CA ALA A 77 37.52 -11.44 4.01
C ALA A 77 38.51 -12.01 2.99
N GLY A 78 39.72 -11.51 2.79
CA GLY A 78 40.71 -11.11 3.78
C GLY A 78 42.03 -11.72 3.28
N SER A 79 42.96 -10.87 2.87
CA SER A 79 44.31 -11.24 2.44
C SER A 79 45.06 -12.08 3.48
N ARG A 80 45.61 -13.25 3.10
CA ARG A 80 46.77 -13.89 3.76
C ARG A 80 47.34 -15.10 2.96
N ASN A 81 48.47 -14.85 2.30
CA ASN A 81 49.71 -15.66 2.18
C ASN A 81 49.69 -17.22 2.19
N ASN A 82 49.93 -17.82 1.00
CA ASN A 82 50.74 -19.03 0.64
C ASN A 82 50.46 -20.43 1.26
N PRO A 83 50.88 -21.58 0.65
CA PRO A 83 51.89 -21.77 -0.43
C PRO A 83 51.51 -22.72 -1.61
N ALA A 84 52.32 -22.60 -2.69
CA ALA A 84 52.70 -23.59 -3.71
C ALA A 84 51.75 -24.75 -4.06
N VAL A 85 51.16 -24.69 -5.25
CA VAL A 85 50.59 -25.86 -5.96
C VAL A 85 51.67 -26.44 -6.88
N PRO A 86 52.02 -27.74 -6.79
CA PRO A 86 52.93 -28.37 -7.74
C PRO A 86 52.24 -28.56 -9.10
N ASP A 87 52.95 -28.17 -10.15
CA ASP A 87 52.58 -28.31 -11.56
C ASP A 87 52.54 -29.81 -11.97
N PRO A 88 51.40 -30.37 -12.40
CA PRO A 88 51.31 -31.79 -12.76
C PRO A 88 51.58 -32.08 -14.25
N ARG A 89 52.28 -31.19 -14.99
CA ARG A 89 52.59 -31.43 -16.42
C ARG A 89 54.07 -31.65 -16.74
N ARG A 90 54.77 -32.37 -15.86
CA ARG A 90 55.91 -33.20 -16.27
C ARG A 90 55.56 -34.66 -16.03
N GLU A 91 54.99 -35.29 -17.05
CA GLU A 91 55.39 -36.62 -17.52
C GLU A 91 54.53 -37.01 -18.74
N LEU A 92 55.17 -37.72 -19.68
CA LEU A 92 54.63 -38.33 -20.89
C LEU A 92 54.39 -37.37 -22.07
N MET A 93 55.46 -37.01 -22.78
CA MET A 93 55.72 -37.60 -24.10
C MET A 93 57.24 -37.60 -24.38
N SER A 94 57.67 -38.72 -24.95
CA SER A 94 59.01 -39.11 -25.43
C SER A 94 59.86 -38.04 -26.08
#